data_AF-A0A2H5YLY6-F1
#
_entry.id   AF-A0A2H5YLY6-F1
#
_cell.length_a   1.000
_cell.length_b   1.000
_cell.length_c   1.000
_cell.angle_alpha   90.00
_cell.angle_beta   90.00
_cell.angle_gamma   90.00
#
_symmetry.space_group_name_H-M   'P 1'
#
loop_
_entity.id
_entity.type
_entity.pdbx_description
1 polymer ?
#
loop_
_entity_poly.entity_id
_entity_poly.type
_entity_poly.pdbx_seq_one_letter_code
_entity_poly.pdbx_strand_id
1 'polypeptide(L)'
;MAEPTNSLKGQRYIGDVENKIVHDVLHEDPTPDGCRIWDLVQAGKAVRFQPDRLSQAVQEGYQPCNKCLFAYTMRRTALTRHFLDGGDEVAR
;
A
#
# COMPACT_ATOMS: atom_id res chain seq x y z
N MET A 1 6.24 -2.67 -14.23
CA MET A 1 7.50 -1.90 -14.24
C MET A 1 7.22 -0.55 -13.65
N ALA A 2 8.04 -0.14 -12.68
CA ALA A 2 7.95 1.13 -11.98
C ALA A 2 8.48 2.24 -12.90
N GLU A 3 7.61 3.17 -13.25
CA GLU A 3 7.95 4.30 -14.09
C GLU A 3 7.95 5.58 -13.26
N PRO A 4 8.91 6.50 -13.42
CA PRO A 4 8.86 7.79 -12.74
C PRO A 4 7.59 8.56 -13.15
N THR A 5 6.92 9.16 -12.18
CA THR A 5 5.72 9.97 -12.41
C THR A 5 5.83 11.31 -11.69
N ASN A 6 5.42 12.36 -12.39
CA ASN A 6 5.26 13.71 -11.86
C ASN A 6 3.78 14.07 -11.63
N SER A 7 2.88 13.08 -11.71
CA SER A 7 1.45 13.27 -11.53
C SER A 7 0.81 12.12 -10.76
N LEU A 8 -0.12 12.46 -9.87
CA LEU A 8 -0.99 11.52 -9.16
C LEU A 8 -2.26 11.16 -9.93
N LYS A 9 -2.51 11.81 -11.07
CA LYS A 9 -3.79 11.71 -11.77
C LYS A 9 -4.00 10.30 -12.32
N GLY A 10 -5.03 9.62 -11.81
CA GLY A 10 -5.40 8.26 -12.22
C GLY A 10 -4.50 7.16 -11.65
N GLN A 11 -3.64 7.47 -10.67
CA GLN A 11 -2.82 6.48 -9.97
C GLN A 11 -3.37 6.28 -8.56
N ARG A 12 -3.53 5.03 -8.15
CA ARG A 12 -3.88 4.68 -6.78
C ARG A 12 -2.63 4.40 -5.96
N TYR A 13 -1.62 3.77 -6.55
CA TYR A 13 -0.39 3.40 -5.85
C TYR A 13 0.80 4.19 -6.36
N ILE A 14 1.49 4.85 -5.44
CA ILE A 14 2.71 5.61 -5.72
C ILE A 14 3.84 5.03 -4.90
N GLY A 15 4.93 4.67 -5.58
CA GLY A 15 6.15 4.21 -4.96
C GLY A 15 7.07 5.39 -4.67
N ASP A 16 7.75 5.33 -3.54
CA ASP A 16 8.95 6.10 -3.23
C ASP A 16 10.17 5.29 -3.68
N VAL A 17 10.90 5.82 -4.65
CA VAL A 17 12.09 5.15 -5.21
C VAL A 17 13.24 5.05 -4.20
N GLU A 18 13.37 5.99 -3.27
CA GLU A 18 14.47 6.04 -2.31
C GLU A 18 14.28 5.04 -1.18
N ASN A 19 13.11 5.11 -0.52
CA ASN A 19 12.83 4.24 0.62
C ASN A 19 12.29 2.88 0.19
N LYS A 20 12.00 2.68 -1.10
CA LYS A 20 11.34 1.48 -1.63
C LYS A 20 10.02 1.19 -0.90
N ILE A 21 9.22 2.23 -0.68
CA ILE A 21 7.91 2.13 -0.01
C ILE A 21 6.81 2.46 -1.01
N VAL A 22 5.70 1.72 -0.98
CA VAL A 22 4.49 2.04 -1.76
C VAL A 22 3.41 2.65 -0.85
N HIS A 23 2.83 3.74 -1.34
CA HIS A 23 1.79 4.52 -0.70
C HIS A 23 0.48 4.42 -1.50
N ASP A 24 -0.67 4.46 -0.80
CA ASP A 24 -2.00 4.53 -1.41
C ASP A 24 -2.46 6.00 -1.38
N VAL A 25 -2.72 6.57 -2.56
CA VAL A 25 -3.11 7.98 -2.74
C VAL A 25 -4.51 8.25 -2.19
N LEU A 26 -5.39 7.25 -2.18
CA LEU A 26 -6.77 7.41 -1.69
C LEU A 26 -6.85 7.37 -0.15
N HIS A 27 -5.89 6.72 0.49
CA HIS A 27 -5.82 6.57 1.96
C HIS A 27 -4.56 7.22 2.53
N GLU A 28 -4.13 8.33 1.92
CA GLU A 28 -3.03 9.12 2.45
C GLU A 28 -3.36 9.63 3.86
N ASP A 29 -2.38 9.52 4.76
CA ASP A 29 -2.46 10.15 6.08
C ASP A 29 -2.13 11.65 5.93
N PRO A 30 -3.06 12.58 6.24
CA PRO A 30 -2.89 14.01 6.01
C PRO A 30 -2.14 14.71 7.15
N THR A 31 -1.64 13.97 8.15
CA THR A 31 -0.91 14.60 9.26
C THR A 31 0.44 15.14 8.77
N PRO A 32 1.05 16.10 9.49
CA PRO A 32 2.41 16.56 9.17
C PRO A 32 3.45 15.43 9.19
N ASP A 33 3.23 14.35 9.93
CA ASP A 33 4.04 13.13 9.94
C ASP A 33 3.52 12.05 8.96
N GLY A 34 2.62 12.41 8.07
CA GLY A 34 1.94 11.54 7.11
C GLY A 34 2.83 11.03 5.98
N CYS A 35 2.21 10.47 4.93
CA CYS A 35 2.93 9.85 3.82
C CYS A 35 3.54 10.86 2.83
N ARG A 36 3.09 12.13 2.84
CA ARG A 36 3.63 13.25 2.04
C ARG A 36 3.85 12.88 0.56
N ILE A 37 2.85 12.26 -0.05
CA ILE A 37 2.96 11.73 -1.42
C ILE A 37 3.19 12.88 -2.41
N TRP A 38 2.60 14.05 -2.14
CA TRP A 38 2.81 15.24 -2.96
C TRP A 38 4.27 15.70 -2.97
N ASP A 39 4.95 15.72 -1.82
CA ASP A 39 6.38 16.06 -1.73
C ASP A 39 7.24 15.08 -2.54
N LEU A 40 6.93 13.78 -2.52
CA LEU A 40 7.63 12.77 -3.32
C LEU A 40 7.50 13.04 -4.82
N VAL A 41 6.30 13.43 -5.26
CA VAL A 41 6.03 13.77 -6.67
C VAL A 41 6.75 15.04 -7.08
N GLN A 42 6.70 16.09 -6.24
CA GLN A 42 7.40 17.35 -6.49
C GLN A 42 8.92 17.17 -6.50
N ALA A 43 9.45 16.30 -5.64
CA ALA A 43 10.86 15.94 -5.59
C ALA A 43 11.31 15.03 -6.75
N GLY A 44 10.39 14.54 -7.59
CA GLY A 44 10.70 13.62 -8.69
C GLY A 44 11.13 12.22 -8.22
N LYS A 45 10.75 11.85 -7.00
CA LYS A 45 11.07 10.56 -6.35
C LYS A 45 9.92 9.55 -6.41
N ALA A 46 8.77 10.00 -6.94
CA ALA A 46 7.58 9.19 -7.11
C ALA A 46 7.66 8.30 -8.35
N VAL A 47 7.24 7.05 -8.20
CA VAL A 47 7.06 6.10 -9.30
C VAL A 47 5.62 5.60 -9.33
N ARG A 48 5.10 5.33 -10.53
CA ARG A 48 3.83 4.65 -10.78
C ARG A 48 4.09 3.19 -11.16
N PHE A 49 3.09 2.35 -10.94
CA PHE A 49 3.17 0.93 -11.30
C PHE A 49 2.24 0.61 -12.46
N GLN A 50 2.69 -0.27 -13.35
CA GLN A 50 1.85 -0.86 -14.39
C GLN A 50 1.91 -2.40 -14.29
N PRO A 51 0.80 -3.08 -13.98
CA PRO A 51 -0.52 -2.52 -13.61
C PRO A 51 -0.50 -1.78 -12.25
N ASP A 52 -1.39 -0.80 -12.07
CA ASP A 52 -1.53 -0.01 -10.83
C ASP A 52 -2.14 -0.87 -9.70
N ARG A 53 -1.30 -1.75 -9.14
CA ARG A 53 -1.67 -2.73 -8.11
C ARG A 53 -0.57 -2.82 -7.05
N LEU A 54 -0.99 -2.95 -5.79
CA LEU A 54 -0.07 -3.20 -4.69
C LEU A 54 0.80 -4.45 -4.91
N SER A 55 0.22 -5.52 -5.46
CA SER A 55 0.96 -6.75 -5.76
C SER A 55 2.10 -6.52 -6.75
N GLN A 56 1.91 -5.62 -7.72
CA GLN A 56 2.95 -5.25 -8.68
C GLN A 56 4.09 -4.52 -7.97
N ALA A 57 3.77 -3.56 -7.11
CA ALA A 57 4.76 -2.85 -6.31
C ALA A 57 5.61 -3.79 -5.43
N VAL A 58 4.96 -4.74 -4.75
CA VAL A 58 5.64 -5.75 -3.94
C VAL A 58 6.52 -6.66 -4.78
N GLN A 59 6.05 -7.08 -5.96
CA GLN A 59 6.84 -7.87 -6.90
C GLN A 59 8.07 -7.10 -7.42
N GLU A 60 7.98 -5.78 -7.52
CA GLU A 60 9.08 -4.89 -7.88
C GLU A 60 9.99 -4.51 -6.69
N GLY A 61 9.74 -5.09 -5.51
CA GLY A 61 10.57 -4.93 -4.32
C GLY A 61 10.19 -3.75 -3.41
N TYR A 62 9.01 -3.16 -3.60
CA TYR A 62 8.51 -2.10 -2.73
C TYR A 62 7.74 -2.66 -1.54
N GLN A 63 7.95 -2.09 -0.36
CA GLN A 63 7.25 -2.45 0.86
C GLN A 63 6.00 -1.60 1.07
N PRO A 64 4.87 -2.18 1.52
CA PRO A 64 3.67 -1.42 1.81
C PRO A 64 3.88 -0.44 2.97
N CYS A 65 3.47 0.82 2.80
CA CYS A 65 3.52 1.80 3.87
C CYS A 65 2.66 1.40 5.08
N ASN A 66 3.27 1.33 6.26
CA ASN A 66 2.58 0.99 7.51
C ASN A 66 1.56 2.02 7.99
N LYS A 67 1.50 3.21 7.39
CA LYS A 67 0.48 4.22 7.71
C LYS A 67 -0.67 4.13 6.72
N CYS A 68 -0.37 4.34 5.45
CA CYS A 68 -1.35 4.43 4.38
C CYS A 68 -2.00 3.08 4.02
N LEU A 69 -1.26 1.96 4.06
CA LEU A 69 -1.77 0.65 3.66
C LEU A 69 -2.16 -0.25 4.86
N PHE A 70 -1.47 -0.15 5.99
CA PHE A 70 -1.77 -0.99 7.15
C PHE A 70 -3.06 -0.58 7.87
N ALA A 71 -3.36 0.73 7.91
CA ALA A 71 -4.65 1.23 8.40
C ALA A 71 -5.83 0.67 7.58
N TYR A 72 -5.61 0.36 6.30
CA TYR A 72 -6.60 -0.28 5.44
C TYR A 72 -6.72 -1.79 5.69
N THR A 73 -5.60 -2.51 5.82
CA THR A 73 -5.60 -3.95 6.09
C THR A 73 -6.26 -4.27 7.43
N MET A 74 -5.95 -3.53 8.50
CA MET A 74 -6.59 -3.77 9.81
C MET A 74 -8.10 -3.43 9.82
N ARG A 75 -8.57 -2.45 9.05
CA ARG A 75 -10.01 -2.17 8.92
C ARG A 75 -10.77 -3.23 8.14
N ARG A 76 -10.10 -4.04 7.31
CA ARG A 76 -10.71 -5.20 6.64
C ARG A 76 -10.64 -6.48 7.46
N THR A 77 -9.63 -6.68 8.30
CA THR A 77 -9.50 -7.90 9.12
C THR A 77 -10.41 -7.91 10.36
N ALA A 78 -11.06 -6.79 10.70
CA ALA A 78 -12.08 -6.77 11.76
C ALA A 78 -13.38 -7.54 11.41
N LEU A 79 -13.51 -8.07 10.18
CA LEU A 79 -14.65 -8.89 9.74
C LEU A 79 -14.26 -10.31 9.30
N THR A 80 -13.06 -10.79 9.65
CA THR A 80 -12.66 -12.18 9.33
C THR A 80 -11.94 -12.84 10.49
N ARG A 81 -12.60 -12.86 11.66
CA ARG A 81 -12.27 -13.77 12.77
C ARG A 81 -13.28 -14.92 12.85
N HIS A 82 -13.59 -15.54 11.71
CA HIS A 82 -14.51 -16.68 11.62
C HIS A 82 -14.03 -17.80 10.68
N PHE A 83 -12.73 -17.90 10.37
CA PHE A 83 -12.24 -18.91 9.42
C PHE A 83 -10.93 -19.59 9.82
N LEU A 84 -10.65 -19.71 11.12
CA LEU A 84 -9.60 -20.59 11.67
C LEU A 84 -10.07 -21.29 12.96
N ASP A 85 -11.34 -21.68 13.04
CA ASP A 85 -11.79 -22.63 14.05
C ASP A 85 -12.75 -23.62 13.37
N GLY A 86 -12.17 -24.73 12.94
CA GLY A 86 -12.86 -25.73 12.15
C GLY A 86 -11.92 -26.87 11.83
N GLY A 87 -11.78 -27.80 12.77
CA GLY A 87 -11.27 -29.13 12.44
C GLY A 87 -10.72 -29.96 13.59
N ASP A 88 -11.63 -30.72 14.20
CA ASP A 88 -11.43 -32.13 14.57
C ASP A 88 -10.74 -32.45 15.91
N GLU A 89 -11.55 -32.67 16.95
CA GLU A 89 -11.22 -33.64 18.01
C GLU A 89 -12.42 -34.55 18.28
N VAL A 90 -12.43 -35.65 17.53
CA VAL A 90 -12.73 -37.03 17.92
C VAL A 90 -13.98 -37.37 18.76
N ALA A 91 -14.79 -38.21 18.13
CA ALA A 91 -15.85 -39.03 18.71
C ALA A 91 -15.48 -39.71 20.04
N ARG A 92 -16.43 -39.71 20.97
CA ARG A 92 -16.77 -40.82 21.86
C ARG A 92 -18.11 -40.62 22.55
#